data_AF-A0A9X4BSI3-F1
#
_entry.id   AF-A0A9X4BSI3-F1
#
_cell.length_a   1.000
_cell.length_b   1.000
_cell.length_c   1.000
_cell.angle_alpha   90.00
_cell.angle_beta   90.00
_cell.angle_gamma   90.00
#
_symmetry.space_group_name_H-M   'P 1'
#
loop_
_entity.id
_entity.type
_entity.pdbx_description
1 polymer ?
#
loop_
_entity_poly.entity_id
_entity_poly.type
_entity_poly.pdbx_seq_one_letter_code
_entity_poly.pdbx_strand_id
1 'polypeptide(L)'
;MNAVLALPRLSPGIPSSVQRLGRRRANAALARFLVEAGVLRAVDVPATWSDALEVCQRALDGWVKRQIGPLHCLSPLFVLCAEDGETHTSRRYEHETYASARLAWLEANEQQWVVGPGLEALERAQPGLGGAVLGALASQHVVYPLFTPETACDIVSYLHWCGEDDEEAALDVQCGDDPQERAEMREQMITRAMLNEAYPPWAQRWVPLRARQLGLKTLAPGVCEPHLRAIVDDAIALTRLRLDSRFRPDIEGEFIGWGAVLSWAEDDLTVRVYDDLVNHAHQSEYCDVMGEVELPLDQPAIMADWRRHMRARFRAIVLIDRLIHALSAGDWS
;
A
#
# COMPACT_ATOMS: atom_id res chain seq x y z
N MET A 1 57.50 22.48 0.67
CA MET A 1 56.25 22.86 1.39
C MET A 1 55.23 23.27 0.34
N ASN A 2 54.28 22.39 0.00
CA ASN A 2 53.21 22.74 -0.94
C ASN A 2 52.11 23.48 -0.18
N ALA A 3 51.92 24.76 -0.50
CA ALA A 3 50.77 25.52 -0.07
C ALA A 3 49.55 25.00 -0.83
N VAL A 4 48.64 24.33 -0.12
CA VAL A 4 47.35 23.93 -0.66
C VAL A 4 46.54 25.21 -0.88
N LEU A 5 46.31 25.57 -2.15
CA LEU A 5 45.41 26.66 -2.54
C LEU A 5 43.99 26.29 -2.10
N ALA A 6 43.51 26.91 -1.03
CA ALA A 6 42.12 26.76 -0.60
C ALA A 6 41.21 27.40 -1.66
N LEU A 7 40.32 26.59 -2.25
CA LEU A 7 39.33 27.08 -3.22
C LEU A 7 38.44 28.15 -2.55
N PRO A 8 38.08 29.23 -3.27
CA PRO A 8 37.12 30.21 -2.78
C PRO A 8 35.81 29.51 -2.41
N ARG A 9 35.35 29.69 -1.17
CA ARG A 9 34.04 29.21 -0.72
C ARG A 9 33.07 30.37 -0.70
N LEU A 10 31.87 30.14 -1.22
CA LEU A 10 30.76 31.07 -1.04
C LEU A 10 30.48 31.22 0.46
N SER A 11 30.20 32.45 0.89
CA SER A 11 29.81 32.71 2.27
C SER A 11 28.55 31.89 2.61
N PRO A 12 28.45 31.30 3.80
CA PRO A 12 27.23 30.59 4.24
C PRO A 12 25.97 31.47 4.22
N GLY A 13 26.13 32.80 4.21
CA GLY A 13 25.02 33.75 4.07
C GLY A 13 24.53 33.98 2.63
N ILE A 14 25.20 33.41 1.62
CA ILE A 14 24.73 33.46 0.23
C ILE A 14 23.76 32.30 0.02
N PRO A 15 22.49 32.57 -0.35
CA PRO A 15 21.52 31.51 -0.59
C PRO A 15 22.02 30.54 -1.67
N SER A 16 21.96 29.24 -1.37
CA SER A 16 22.32 28.18 -2.33
C SER A 16 21.30 28.06 -3.47
N SER A 17 20.10 28.65 -3.31
CA SER A 17 19.08 28.73 -4.34
C SER A 17 18.29 30.05 -4.25
N VAL A 18 17.88 30.56 -5.41
CA VAL A 18 16.98 31.73 -5.52
C VAL A 18 15.63 31.23 -6.02
N GLN A 19 14.60 31.33 -5.18
CA GLN A 19 13.23 31.00 -5.56
C GLN A 19 12.46 32.26 -5.95
N ARG A 20 11.58 32.15 -6.96
CA ARG A 20 10.68 33.24 -7.36
C ARG A 20 9.74 33.61 -6.21
N LEU A 21 9.39 34.90 -6.11
CA LEU A 21 8.54 35.43 -5.02
C LEU A 21 7.17 34.76 -4.98
N GLY A 22 6.54 34.50 -6.13
CA GLY A 22 5.27 33.78 -6.23
C GLY A 22 5.34 32.40 -5.56
N ARG A 23 6.29 31.56 -5.99
CA ARG A 23 6.51 30.23 -5.38
C ARG A 23 6.78 30.28 -3.87
N ARG A 24 7.50 31.31 -3.39
CA ARG A 24 7.68 31.52 -1.94
C ARG A 24 6.37 31.83 -1.22
N ARG A 25 5.49 32.64 -1.81
CA ARG A 25 4.16 32.95 -1.25
C ARG A 25 3.25 31.72 -1.26
N ALA A 26 3.25 30.95 -2.34
CA ALA A 26 2.50 29.71 -2.48
C ALA A 26 2.91 28.69 -1.39
N ASN A 27 4.22 28.46 -1.24
CA ASN A 27 4.77 27.61 -0.18
C ASN A 27 4.41 28.11 1.23
N ALA A 28 4.44 29.43 1.46
CA ALA A 28 4.06 30.00 2.75
C ALA A 28 2.56 29.81 3.06
N ALA A 29 1.69 29.89 2.04
CA ALA A 29 0.26 29.64 2.19
C ALA A 29 0.00 28.17 2.57
N LEU A 30 0.66 27.22 1.90
CA LEU A 30 0.58 25.80 2.24
C LEU A 30 1.10 25.52 3.66
N ALA A 31 2.26 26.06 4.01
CA ALA A 31 2.82 25.91 5.35
C ALA A 31 1.87 26.45 6.42
N ARG A 32 1.29 27.64 6.17
CA ARG A 32 0.29 28.24 7.06
C ARG A 32 -0.95 27.35 7.20
N PHE A 33 -1.47 26.82 6.10
CA PHE A 33 -2.59 25.88 6.10
C PHE A 33 -2.29 24.66 6.97
N LEU A 34 -1.10 24.06 6.86
CA LEU A 34 -0.69 22.91 7.68
C LEU A 34 -0.50 23.26 9.16
N VAL A 35 -0.05 24.48 9.48
CA VAL A 35 0.04 24.98 10.86
C VAL A 35 -1.36 25.19 11.45
N GLU A 36 -2.26 25.85 10.73
CA GLU A 36 -3.64 26.08 11.15
C GLU A 36 -4.41 24.76 11.29
N ALA A 37 -4.12 23.79 10.42
CA ALA A 37 -4.60 22.42 10.58
C ALA A 37 -3.95 21.71 11.78
N GLY A 38 -2.81 22.14 12.31
CA GLY A 38 -2.11 21.49 13.43
C GLY A 38 -1.33 20.23 13.04
N VAL A 39 -0.97 20.11 11.76
CA VAL A 39 -0.12 19.03 11.21
C VAL A 39 1.34 19.44 11.34
N LEU A 40 1.67 20.67 10.92
CA LEU A 40 3.02 21.25 11.02
C LEU A 40 3.19 21.96 12.37
N ARG A 41 4.20 21.56 13.15
CA ARG A 41 4.58 22.21 14.41
C ARG A 41 5.94 22.88 14.28
N ALA A 42 6.25 23.83 15.16
CA ALA A 42 7.55 24.51 15.17
C ALA A 42 8.74 23.53 15.30
N VAL A 43 8.57 22.43 16.03
CA VAL A 43 9.60 21.38 16.19
C VAL A 43 9.86 20.58 14.90
N ASP A 44 8.92 20.57 13.96
CA ASP A 44 9.05 19.85 12.69
C ASP A 44 9.83 20.68 11.64
N VAL A 45 10.09 21.97 11.91
CA VAL A 45 10.84 22.85 11.00
C VAL A 45 12.33 22.79 11.34
N PRO A 46 13.20 22.36 10.41
CA PRO A 46 14.64 22.31 10.65
C PRO A 46 15.23 23.73 10.75
N ALA A 47 16.37 23.87 11.45
CA ALA A 47 17.06 25.15 11.62
C ALA A 47 17.50 25.77 10.28
N THR A 48 17.79 24.94 9.27
CA THR A 48 18.14 25.34 7.91
C THR A 48 17.41 24.44 6.91
N TRP A 49 16.82 25.05 5.89
CA TRP A 49 16.15 24.35 4.79
C TRP A 49 16.23 25.17 3.49
N SER A 50 16.15 24.48 2.36
CA SER A 50 16.18 25.09 1.02
C SER A 50 14.84 25.02 0.28
N ASP A 51 13.94 24.10 0.69
CA ASP A 51 12.60 23.96 0.12
C ASP A 51 11.53 23.83 1.21
N ALA A 52 10.56 24.75 1.21
CA ALA A 52 9.46 24.76 2.17
C ALA A 52 8.45 23.64 1.89
N LEU A 53 8.27 23.21 0.64
CA LEU A 53 7.38 22.10 0.30
C LEU A 53 7.91 20.80 0.88
N GLU A 54 9.22 20.57 0.76
CA GLU A 54 9.89 19.42 1.37
C GLU A 54 9.73 19.42 2.90
N VAL A 55 9.86 20.58 3.55
CA VAL A 55 9.60 20.72 5.00
C VAL A 55 8.14 20.38 5.32
N CYS A 56 7.18 20.85 4.53
CA CYS A 56 5.76 20.55 4.72
C CYS A 56 5.46 19.05 4.56
N GLN A 57 6.02 18.42 3.53
CA GLN A 57 5.86 17.00 3.28
C GLN A 57 6.50 16.16 4.40
N ARG A 58 7.72 16.49 4.83
CA ARG A 58 8.37 15.82 5.96
C ARG A 58 7.60 15.98 7.28
N ALA A 59 7.01 17.15 7.51
CA ALA A 59 6.21 17.38 8.72
C ALA A 59 4.91 16.59 8.70
N LEU A 60 4.25 16.48 7.53
CA LEU A 60 3.08 15.63 7.34
C LEU A 60 3.44 14.16 7.56
N ASP A 61 4.48 13.65 6.91
CA ASP A 61 4.96 12.27 7.08
C ASP A 61 5.32 11.99 8.55
N GLY A 62 6.06 12.90 9.19
CA GLY A 62 6.37 12.83 10.62
C GLY A 62 5.12 12.88 11.52
N TRP A 63 4.11 13.67 11.16
CA TRP A 63 2.83 13.69 11.87
C TRP A 63 2.12 12.34 11.77
N VAL A 64 2.07 11.72 10.59
CA VAL A 64 1.46 10.40 10.38
C VAL A 64 2.24 9.33 11.13
N LYS A 65 3.57 9.30 11.03
CA LYS A 65 4.44 8.36 11.75
C LYS A 65 4.23 8.41 13.27
N ARG A 66 3.93 9.59 13.84
CA ARG A 66 3.53 9.71 15.25
C ARG A 66 2.16 9.09 15.58
N GLN A 67 1.26 8.97 14.61
CA GLN A 67 -0.06 8.34 14.81
C GLN A 67 0.00 6.81 14.71
N ILE A 68 0.80 6.28 13.77
CA ILE A 68 0.93 4.84 13.55
C ILE A 68 2.02 4.21 14.43
N GLY A 69 3.01 4.98 14.87
CA GLY A 69 4.15 4.44 15.62
C GLY A 69 5.12 3.68 14.73
N PRO A 70 6.11 2.97 15.32
CA PRO A 70 6.98 2.10 14.55
C PRO A 70 6.19 0.92 13.98
N LEU A 71 6.49 0.57 12.74
CA LEU A 71 5.95 -0.57 12.03
C LEU A 71 7.08 -1.56 11.73
N HIS A 72 6.74 -2.84 11.58
CA HIS A 72 7.70 -3.93 11.34
C HIS A 72 7.81 -4.30 9.87
N CYS A 73 6.67 -4.33 9.18
CA CYS A 73 6.51 -4.90 7.84
C CYS A 73 6.16 -3.85 6.79
N LEU A 74 5.39 -2.82 7.18
CA LEU A 74 4.92 -1.78 6.26
C LEU A 74 5.73 -0.49 6.42
N SER A 75 5.93 0.25 5.33
CA SER A 75 6.60 1.56 5.31
C SER A 75 5.78 2.59 4.52
N PRO A 76 4.57 2.95 5.01
CA PRO A 76 3.71 3.92 4.34
C PRO A 76 4.39 5.29 4.27
N LEU A 77 4.44 5.84 3.06
CA LEU A 77 4.93 7.18 2.76
C LEU A 77 3.77 8.07 2.34
N PHE A 78 3.55 9.15 3.09
CA PHE A 78 2.54 10.15 2.76
C PHE A 78 3.17 11.28 1.95
N VAL A 79 2.61 11.52 0.76
CA VAL A 79 3.11 12.52 -0.18
C VAL A 79 2.15 13.69 -0.28
N LEU A 80 2.73 14.89 -0.39
CA LEU A 80 1.99 16.12 -0.56
C LEU A 80 2.48 16.80 -1.83
N CYS A 81 1.63 16.81 -2.85
CA CYS A 81 1.90 17.46 -4.12
C CYS A 81 1.13 18.77 -4.16
N ALA A 82 1.80 19.88 -4.40
CA ALA A 82 1.12 21.16 -4.59
C ALA A 82 0.65 21.27 -6.05
N GLU A 83 -0.61 21.62 -6.26
CA GLU A 83 -1.21 21.68 -7.59
C GLU A 83 -1.55 23.11 -7.98
N ASP A 84 -1.19 23.45 -9.23
CA ASP A 84 -1.61 24.68 -9.87
C ASP A 84 -3.01 24.42 -10.43
N GLY A 85 -4.01 25.22 -10.02
CA GLY A 85 -5.41 24.95 -10.40
C GLY A 85 -5.60 24.83 -11.91
N GLU A 86 -6.33 23.81 -12.36
CA GLU A 86 -6.58 23.55 -13.77
C GLU A 86 -7.21 24.76 -14.48
N THR A 87 -6.58 25.22 -15.57
CA THR A 87 -7.35 25.77 -16.69
C THR A 87 -6.78 25.25 -18.01
N HIS A 88 -7.63 24.56 -18.76
CA HIS A 88 -7.48 24.17 -20.16
C HIS A 88 -7.41 25.38 -21.12
N THR A 89 -6.68 26.43 -20.75
CA THR A 89 -6.45 27.58 -21.63
C THR A 89 -4.96 27.84 -21.75
N SER A 90 -4.45 27.45 -22.91
CA SER A 90 -3.19 27.90 -23.46
C SER A 90 -3.03 29.41 -23.34
N ARG A 91 -2.39 29.87 -22.27
CA ARG A 91 -1.68 31.16 -22.18
C ARG A 91 -0.77 31.12 -20.95
N ARG A 92 0.53 31.27 -21.20
CA ARG A 92 1.63 31.47 -20.24
C ARG A 92 1.35 32.58 -19.22
N TYR A 93 0.46 32.33 -18.27
CA TYR A 93 0.44 33.03 -17.00
C TYR A 93 0.82 31.98 -15.96
N GLU A 94 2.07 32.06 -15.54
CA GLU A 94 2.59 31.26 -14.44
C GLU A 94 1.72 31.55 -13.21
N HIS A 95 1.00 30.54 -12.72
CA HIS A 95 0.22 30.70 -11.50
C HIS A 95 1.18 30.90 -10.33
N GLU A 96 1.06 32.03 -9.62
CA GLU A 96 1.95 32.40 -8.51
C GLU A 96 1.49 31.81 -7.16
N THR A 97 0.40 31.04 -7.13
CA THR A 97 -0.24 30.50 -5.92
C THR A 97 -0.85 29.12 -6.19
N TYR A 98 -0.67 28.19 -5.24
CA TYR A 98 -1.38 26.91 -5.24
C TYR A 98 -2.86 27.14 -4.93
N ALA A 99 -3.74 26.55 -5.74
CA ALA A 99 -5.17 26.53 -5.44
C ALA A 99 -5.49 25.43 -4.43
N SER A 100 -4.83 24.28 -4.60
CA SER A 100 -5.00 23.10 -3.77
C SER A 100 -3.67 22.36 -3.59
N ALA A 101 -3.67 21.41 -2.68
CA ALA A 101 -2.62 20.41 -2.56
C ALA A 101 -3.25 19.02 -2.61
N ARG A 102 -2.67 18.11 -3.38
CA ARG A 102 -3.06 16.70 -3.39
C ARG A 102 -2.26 15.94 -2.35
N LEU A 103 -2.98 15.16 -1.58
CA LEU A 103 -2.46 14.25 -0.57
C LEU A 103 -2.70 12.82 -1.04
N ALA A 104 -1.67 12.00 -1.02
CA ALA A 104 -1.78 10.57 -1.29
C ALA A 104 -0.81 9.79 -0.40
N TRP A 105 -0.91 8.47 -0.39
CA TRP A 105 0.11 7.62 0.24
C TRP A 105 0.46 6.42 -0.62
N LEU A 106 1.68 5.91 -0.47
CA LEU A 106 2.19 4.72 -1.14
C LEU A 106 3.02 3.88 -0.17
N GLU A 107 3.27 2.62 -0.52
CA GLU A 107 4.23 1.78 0.20
C GLU A 107 5.64 2.10 -0.31
N ALA A 108 6.54 2.56 0.57
CA ALA A 108 7.88 2.94 0.14
C ALA A 108 8.79 1.73 -0.12
N ASN A 109 8.43 0.58 0.43
CA ASN A 109 9.25 -0.63 0.37
C ASN A 109 8.34 -1.85 0.34
N GLU A 110 7.86 -2.17 -0.85
CA GLU A 110 7.06 -3.36 -1.09
C GLU A 110 7.93 -4.60 -0.91
N GLN A 111 7.54 -5.48 0.01
CA GLN A 111 8.30 -6.68 0.35
C GLN A 111 7.41 -7.91 0.42
N GLN A 112 8.02 -9.05 0.14
CA GLN A 112 7.46 -10.36 0.42
C GLN A 112 7.48 -10.64 1.92
N TRP A 113 6.37 -11.18 2.43
CA TRP A 113 6.23 -11.69 3.78
C TRP A 113 5.66 -13.10 3.74
N VAL A 114 6.48 -14.07 4.18
CA VAL A 114 6.07 -15.47 4.27
C VAL A 114 5.13 -15.63 5.46
N VAL A 115 3.84 -15.83 5.20
CA VAL A 115 2.79 -15.97 6.24
C VAL A 115 2.17 -17.36 6.29
N GLY A 116 2.46 -18.22 5.30
CA GLY A 116 1.90 -19.56 5.19
C GLY A 116 2.03 -20.40 6.46
N PRO A 117 3.24 -20.58 7.05
CA PRO A 117 3.41 -21.40 8.25
C PRO A 117 2.58 -20.92 9.45
N GLY A 118 2.47 -19.61 9.66
CA GLY A 118 1.65 -19.04 10.73
C GLY A 118 0.15 -19.22 10.48
N LEU A 119 -0.28 -19.08 9.23
CA LEU A 119 -1.66 -19.34 8.84
C LEU A 119 -2.02 -20.84 8.97
N GLU A 120 -1.10 -21.74 8.65
CA GLU A 120 -1.27 -23.19 8.86
C GLU A 120 -1.28 -23.56 10.34
N ALA A 121 -0.47 -22.90 11.18
CA ALA A 121 -0.52 -23.10 12.63
C ALA A 121 -1.88 -22.73 13.21
N LEU A 122 -2.47 -21.61 12.76
CA LEU A 122 -3.84 -21.23 13.11
C LEU A 122 -4.86 -22.28 12.64
N GLU A 123 -4.73 -22.74 11.40
CA GLU A 123 -5.63 -23.74 10.82
C GLU A 123 -5.55 -25.10 11.54
N ARG A 124 -4.35 -25.51 11.98
CA ARG A 124 -4.12 -26.71 12.81
C ARG A 124 -4.73 -26.56 14.20
N ALA A 125 -4.60 -25.39 14.82
CA ALA A 125 -5.14 -25.13 16.14
C ALA A 125 -6.66 -25.12 16.15
N GLN A 126 -7.29 -24.61 15.09
CA GLN A 126 -8.73 -24.64 14.91
C GLN A 126 -9.08 -24.54 13.41
N PRO A 127 -9.72 -25.55 12.81
CA PRO A 127 -10.09 -25.52 11.39
C PRO A 127 -10.95 -24.30 11.02
N GLY A 128 -10.61 -23.67 9.90
CA GLY A 128 -11.18 -22.44 9.37
C GLY A 128 -10.58 -21.15 9.94
N LEU A 129 -9.71 -21.23 10.95
CA LEU A 129 -9.15 -20.04 11.59
C LEU A 129 -8.09 -19.36 10.72
N GLY A 130 -7.23 -20.11 10.04
CA GLY A 130 -6.22 -19.57 9.13
C GLY A 130 -6.89 -18.79 8.00
N GLY A 131 -7.91 -19.40 7.37
CA GLY A 131 -8.70 -18.74 6.33
C GLY A 131 -9.45 -17.50 6.83
N ALA A 132 -9.92 -17.51 8.08
CA ALA A 132 -10.62 -16.37 8.66
C ALA A 132 -9.68 -15.19 8.97
N VAL A 133 -8.45 -15.45 9.40
CA VAL A 133 -7.41 -14.43 9.61
C VAL A 133 -6.89 -13.86 8.29
N LEU A 134 -6.55 -14.72 7.32
CA LEU A 134 -6.18 -14.27 5.96
C LEU A 134 -7.29 -13.42 5.35
N GLY A 135 -8.54 -13.87 5.51
CA GLY A 135 -9.70 -13.11 5.07
C GLY A 135 -9.88 -11.75 5.74
N ALA A 136 -9.51 -11.63 7.03
CA ALA A 136 -9.50 -10.35 7.73
C ALA A 136 -8.49 -9.39 7.12
N LEU A 137 -7.29 -9.87 6.79
CA LEU A 137 -6.25 -9.09 6.09
C LEU A 137 -6.73 -8.65 4.70
N ALA A 138 -7.17 -9.59 3.86
CA ALA A 138 -7.65 -9.32 2.49
C ALA A 138 -8.82 -8.32 2.44
N SER A 139 -9.66 -8.28 3.49
CA SER A 139 -10.80 -7.37 3.56
C SER A 139 -10.44 -5.89 3.74
N GLN A 140 -9.17 -5.55 4.02
CA GLN A 140 -8.72 -4.19 4.30
C GLN A 140 -8.17 -3.45 3.08
N HIS A 141 -8.48 -3.92 1.87
CA HIS A 141 -8.10 -3.28 0.60
C HIS A 141 -8.47 -1.79 0.49
N VAL A 142 -9.47 -1.31 1.23
CA VAL A 142 -9.86 0.11 1.30
C VAL A 142 -8.93 0.99 2.17
N VAL A 143 -7.95 0.39 2.82
CA VAL A 143 -6.96 1.09 3.66
C VAL A 143 -5.55 0.85 3.16
N TYR A 144 -5.19 -0.42 3.06
CA TYR A 144 -3.86 -0.87 2.67
C TYR A 144 -4.03 -2.21 1.94
N PRO A 145 -4.07 -2.20 0.60
CA PRO A 145 -4.25 -3.40 -0.20
C PRO A 145 -3.04 -4.31 -0.04
N LEU A 146 -3.29 -5.62 0.10
CA LEU A 146 -2.27 -6.65 0.28
C LEU A 146 -2.39 -7.61 -0.88
N PHE A 147 -1.26 -8.00 -1.46
CA PHE A 147 -1.22 -8.98 -2.52
C PHE A 147 -1.26 -10.36 -1.88
N THR A 148 -2.43 -11.00 -1.91
CA THR A 148 -2.69 -12.28 -1.24
C THR A 148 -2.71 -13.45 -2.21
N PRO A 149 -2.65 -14.71 -1.76
CA PRO A 149 -2.82 -15.88 -2.64
C PRO A 149 -4.13 -15.86 -3.44
N GLU A 150 -5.21 -15.35 -2.85
CA GLU A 150 -6.49 -15.11 -3.53
C GLU A 150 -6.32 -14.12 -4.68
N THR A 151 -5.66 -12.99 -4.43
CA THR A 151 -5.32 -11.99 -5.44
C THR A 151 -4.42 -12.56 -6.53
N ALA A 152 -3.43 -13.38 -6.17
CA ALA A 152 -2.57 -14.04 -7.14
C ALA A 152 -3.37 -14.95 -8.07
N CYS A 153 -4.36 -15.69 -7.56
CA CYS A 153 -5.26 -16.48 -8.41
C CYS A 153 -6.06 -15.60 -9.38
N ASP A 154 -6.63 -14.49 -8.90
CA ASP A 154 -7.39 -13.56 -9.74
C ASP A 154 -6.51 -12.95 -10.85
N ILE A 155 -5.26 -12.57 -10.53
CA ILE A 155 -4.32 -12.01 -11.49
C ILE A 155 -3.85 -13.06 -12.50
N VAL A 156 -3.61 -14.31 -12.09
CA VAL A 156 -3.27 -15.38 -13.03
C VAL A 156 -4.43 -15.64 -13.99
N SER A 157 -5.66 -15.70 -13.46
CA SER A 157 -6.86 -15.82 -14.29
C SER A 157 -6.91 -14.72 -15.34
N TYR A 158 -6.72 -13.47 -14.91
CA TYR A 158 -6.73 -12.30 -15.79
C TYR A 158 -5.61 -12.31 -16.84
N LEU A 159 -4.35 -12.49 -16.43
CA LEU A 159 -3.18 -12.33 -17.30
C LEU A 159 -2.88 -13.55 -18.17
N HIS A 160 -3.07 -14.76 -17.63
CA HIS A 160 -2.63 -16.00 -18.28
C HIS A 160 -3.80 -16.81 -18.85
N TRP A 161 -4.99 -16.73 -18.26
CA TRP A 161 -6.12 -17.63 -18.55
C TRP A 161 -7.33 -16.93 -19.18
N CYS A 162 -7.16 -15.72 -19.69
CA CYS A 162 -8.24 -14.96 -20.36
C CYS A 162 -9.48 -14.72 -19.46
N GLY A 163 -9.31 -14.69 -18.13
CA GLY A 163 -10.38 -14.55 -17.14
C GLY A 163 -11.09 -15.84 -16.74
N GLU A 164 -10.59 -17.01 -17.18
CA GLU A 164 -11.14 -18.32 -16.82
C GLU A 164 -10.49 -18.90 -15.55
N ASP A 165 -11.02 -20.04 -15.08
CA ASP A 165 -10.56 -20.71 -13.86
C ASP A 165 -9.29 -21.58 -14.05
N ASP A 166 -8.90 -21.85 -15.30
CA ASP A 166 -7.70 -22.60 -15.70
C ASP A 166 -7.19 -22.20 -17.09
N GLU A 167 -6.01 -22.70 -17.46
CA GLU A 167 -5.33 -22.32 -18.70
C GLU A 167 -5.94 -22.88 -20.00
N GLU A 168 -6.95 -23.76 -19.95
CA GLU A 168 -7.38 -24.51 -21.15
C GLU A 168 -7.93 -23.59 -22.24
N ALA A 169 -8.70 -22.56 -21.88
CA ALA A 169 -9.23 -21.60 -22.84
C ALA A 169 -8.11 -20.79 -23.52
N ALA A 170 -7.06 -20.43 -22.79
CA ALA A 170 -5.91 -19.73 -23.36
C ALA A 170 -5.12 -20.64 -24.32
N LEU A 171 -4.97 -21.92 -23.97
CA LEU A 171 -4.32 -22.92 -24.82
C LEU A 171 -5.13 -23.19 -26.10
N ASP A 172 -6.45 -23.25 -26.02
CA ASP A 172 -7.33 -23.42 -27.17
C ASP A 172 -7.19 -22.26 -28.16
N VAL A 173 -7.08 -21.02 -27.66
CA VAL A 173 -6.94 -19.82 -28.49
C VAL A 173 -5.55 -19.73 -29.13
N GLN A 174 -4.48 -20.07 -28.40
CA GLN A 174 -3.12 -19.83 -28.85
C GLN A 174 -2.51 -21.01 -29.63
N CYS A 175 -2.84 -22.24 -29.26
CA CYS A 175 -2.24 -23.47 -29.80
C CYS A 175 -3.25 -24.33 -30.57
N GLY A 176 -4.56 -24.13 -30.37
CA GLY A 176 -5.59 -25.02 -30.92
C GLY A 176 -5.42 -26.47 -30.45
N ASP A 177 -5.53 -27.41 -31.40
CA ASP A 177 -5.46 -28.86 -31.13
C ASP A 177 -4.02 -29.43 -31.15
N ASP A 178 -2.97 -28.62 -31.34
CA ASP A 178 -1.60 -29.12 -31.41
C ASP A 178 -1.08 -29.53 -30.01
N PRO A 179 -0.85 -30.83 -29.75
CA PRO A 179 -0.45 -31.28 -28.41
C PRO A 179 0.96 -30.84 -28.03
N GLN A 180 1.86 -30.63 -28.99
CA GLN A 180 3.24 -30.24 -28.74
C GLN A 180 3.31 -28.75 -28.38
N GLU A 181 2.64 -27.89 -29.15
CA GLU A 181 2.57 -26.46 -28.84
C GLU A 181 1.87 -26.21 -27.49
N ARG A 182 0.80 -26.96 -27.19
CA ARG A 182 0.14 -26.89 -25.87
C ARG A 182 1.08 -27.29 -24.72
N ALA A 183 1.93 -28.29 -24.92
CA ALA A 183 2.88 -28.71 -23.88
C ALA A 183 3.96 -27.64 -23.65
N GLU A 184 4.55 -27.12 -24.73
CA GLU A 184 5.54 -26.05 -24.67
C GLU A 184 4.98 -24.77 -24.04
N MET A 185 3.72 -24.44 -24.33
CA MET A 185 3.04 -23.29 -23.77
C MET A 185 2.77 -23.45 -22.26
N ARG A 186 2.35 -24.66 -21.82
CA ARG A 186 2.17 -24.96 -20.38
C ARG A 186 3.46 -24.86 -19.57
N GLU A 187 4.62 -25.15 -20.18
CA GLU A 187 5.92 -24.98 -19.51
C GLU A 187 6.29 -23.50 -19.29
N GLN A 188 5.74 -22.59 -20.10
CA GLN A 188 6.08 -21.16 -20.06
C GLN A 188 5.09 -20.34 -19.20
N MET A 189 3.83 -20.75 -19.12
CA MET A 189 2.79 -20.04 -18.33
C MET A 189 2.69 -20.53 -16.88
N ILE A 190 1.86 -19.84 -16.10
CA ILE A 190 1.44 -20.30 -14.78
C ILE A 190 0.17 -21.15 -14.94
N THR A 191 0.19 -22.38 -14.45
CA THR A 191 -0.92 -23.34 -14.59
C THR A 191 -1.74 -23.48 -13.31
N ARG A 192 -2.98 -23.98 -13.44
CA ARG A 192 -3.85 -24.24 -12.29
C ARG A 192 -3.24 -25.27 -11.33
N ALA A 193 -2.49 -26.23 -11.86
CA ALA A 193 -1.74 -27.20 -11.07
C ALA A 193 -0.69 -26.53 -10.17
N MET A 194 0.08 -25.58 -10.69
CA MET A 194 1.09 -24.85 -9.91
C MET A 194 0.47 -24.05 -8.76
N LEU A 195 -0.69 -23.41 -8.97
CA LEU A 195 -1.40 -22.70 -7.90
C LEU A 195 -1.93 -23.64 -6.82
N ASN A 196 -2.42 -24.82 -7.20
CA ASN A 196 -2.88 -25.83 -6.26
C ASN A 196 -1.75 -26.48 -5.45
N GLU A 197 -0.53 -26.52 -6.00
CA GLU A 197 0.67 -26.96 -5.29
C GLU A 197 1.18 -25.87 -4.33
N ALA A 198 1.16 -24.60 -4.77
CA ALA A 198 1.65 -23.48 -3.98
C ALA A 198 0.78 -23.14 -2.77
N TYR A 199 -0.55 -23.24 -2.90
CA TYR A 199 -1.48 -22.78 -1.87
C TYR A 199 -2.50 -23.84 -1.47
N PRO A 200 -2.87 -23.93 -0.18
CA PRO A 200 -3.98 -24.79 0.21
C PRO A 200 -5.31 -24.28 -0.36
N PRO A 201 -6.28 -25.16 -0.66
CA PRO A 201 -7.52 -24.78 -1.34
C PRO A 201 -8.35 -23.69 -0.63
N TRP A 202 -8.23 -23.59 0.70
CA TRP A 202 -8.95 -22.59 1.49
C TRP A 202 -8.34 -21.18 1.39
N ALA A 203 -7.06 -21.06 1.01
CA ALA A 203 -6.37 -19.77 0.85
C ALA A 203 -6.63 -19.14 -0.53
N GLN A 204 -7.09 -19.93 -1.50
CA GLN A 204 -7.29 -19.52 -2.90
C GLN A 204 -8.68 -18.91 -3.17
N ARG A 205 -9.57 -18.84 -2.17
CA ARG A 205 -10.99 -18.48 -2.40
C ARG A 205 -11.41 -17.25 -1.63
N TRP A 206 -12.07 -16.34 -2.34
CA TRP A 206 -12.76 -15.23 -1.71
C TRP A 206 -13.92 -15.70 -0.83
N VAL A 207 -13.99 -15.14 0.37
CA VAL A 207 -15.08 -15.34 1.32
C VAL A 207 -15.63 -13.96 1.74
N PRO A 208 -16.95 -13.74 1.74
CA PRO A 208 -17.50 -12.46 2.15
C PRO A 208 -17.06 -12.05 3.58
N LEU A 209 -16.77 -10.76 3.78
CA LEU A 209 -16.32 -10.21 5.09
C LEU A 209 -17.24 -10.61 6.26
N ARG A 210 -18.57 -10.63 6.06
CA ARG A 210 -19.52 -11.03 7.11
C ARG A 210 -19.32 -12.49 7.54
N ALA A 211 -19.08 -13.39 6.59
CA ALA A 211 -18.82 -14.80 6.88
C ALA A 211 -17.49 -14.95 7.62
N ARG A 212 -16.44 -14.21 7.19
CA ARG A 212 -15.13 -14.15 7.86
C ARG A 212 -15.23 -13.65 9.32
N GLN A 213 -15.97 -12.56 9.55
CA GLN A 213 -16.22 -12.00 10.89
C GLN A 213 -16.95 -12.96 11.83
N LEU A 214 -17.98 -13.64 11.31
CA LEU A 214 -18.71 -14.65 12.07
C LEU A 214 -17.82 -15.86 12.38
N GLY A 215 -17.00 -16.29 11.41
CA GLY A 215 -16.00 -17.33 11.59
C GLY A 215 -15.03 -17.00 12.72
N LEU A 216 -14.34 -15.85 12.67
CA LEU A 216 -13.39 -15.42 13.71
C LEU A 216 -14.03 -15.40 15.10
N LYS A 217 -15.22 -14.82 15.25
CA LYS A 217 -15.90 -14.75 16.56
C LYS A 217 -16.30 -16.12 17.10
N THR A 218 -16.68 -17.04 16.22
CA THR A 218 -17.13 -18.38 16.59
C THR A 218 -15.95 -19.27 16.94
N LEU A 219 -14.84 -19.13 16.23
CA LEU A 219 -13.65 -19.99 16.37
C LEU A 219 -12.71 -19.53 17.50
N ALA A 220 -12.65 -18.22 17.77
CA ALA A 220 -11.74 -17.63 18.76
C ALA A 220 -11.79 -18.24 20.18
N PRO A 221 -12.95 -18.65 20.75
CA PRO A 221 -12.99 -19.29 22.06
C PRO A 221 -12.23 -20.63 22.14
N GLY A 222 -12.02 -21.31 21.00
CA GLY A 222 -11.29 -22.58 20.94
C GLY A 222 -9.77 -22.44 21.00
N VAL A 223 -9.24 -21.23 20.85
CA VAL A 223 -7.79 -20.97 20.79
C VAL A 223 -7.26 -20.73 22.21
N CYS A 224 -6.48 -21.69 22.71
CA CYS A 224 -5.91 -21.65 24.06
C CYS A 224 -4.47 -21.09 24.10
N GLU A 225 -3.73 -21.21 23.00
CA GLU A 225 -2.34 -20.76 22.94
C GLU A 225 -2.23 -19.22 22.95
N PRO A 226 -1.48 -18.61 23.89
CA PRO A 226 -1.44 -17.16 24.04
C PRO A 226 -1.00 -16.41 22.77
N HIS A 227 -0.04 -16.95 22.03
CA HIS A 227 0.47 -16.32 20.83
C HIS A 227 -0.56 -16.33 19.70
N LEU A 228 -1.15 -17.48 19.38
CA LEU A 228 -2.25 -17.59 18.41
C LEU A 228 -3.45 -16.73 18.82
N ARG A 229 -3.75 -16.69 20.12
CA ARG A 229 -4.83 -15.86 20.66
C ARG A 229 -4.63 -14.37 20.37
N ALA A 230 -3.40 -13.88 20.51
CA ALA A 230 -3.09 -12.49 20.20
C ALA A 230 -3.33 -12.15 18.71
N ILE A 231 -2.95 -13.06 17.81
CA ILE A 231 -3.19 -12.92 16.37
C ILE A 231 -4.70 -12.85 16.08
N VAL A 232 -5.47 -13.77 16.67
CA VAL A 232 -6.93 -13.79 16.51
C VAL A 232 -7.59 -12.52 17.06
N ASP A 233 -7.13 -12.05 18.22
CA ASP A 233 -7.67 -10.83 18.83
C ASP A 233 -7.36 -9.58 17.98
N ASP A 234 -6.16 -9.49 17.39
CA ASP A 234 -5.79 -8.43 16.45
C ASP A 234 -6.64 -8.51 15.15
N ALA A 235 -6.87 -9.71 14.61
CA ALA A 235 -7.74 -9.91 13.44
C ALA A 235 -9.21 -9.53 13.75
N ILE A 236 -9.71 -9.86 14.94
CA ILE A 236 -11.04 -9.43 15.40
C ILE A 236 -11.08 -7.91 15.57
N ALA A 237 -10.04 -7.29 16.12
CA ALA A 237 -9.96 -5.84 16.25
C ALA A 237 -9.99 -5.16 14.88
N LEU A 238 -9.26 -5.70 13.91
CA LEU A 238 -9.20 -5.21 12.54
C LEU A 238 -10.57 -5.23 11.88
N THR A 239 -11.26 -6.38 11.92
CA THR A 239 -12.59 -6.52 11.31
C THR A 239 -13.68 -5.68 11.97
N ARG A 240 -13.47 -5.19 13.20
CA ARG A 240 -14.42 -4.28 13.88
C ARG A 240 -14.29 -2.83 13.42
N LEU A 241 -13.18 -2.46 12.76
CA LEU A 241 -13.01 -1.12 12.22
C LEU A 241 -14.02 -0.88 11.10
N ARG A 242 -14.82 0.18 11.22
CA ARG A 242 -15.76 0.61 10.18
C ARG A 242 -15.03 1.57 9.25
N LEU A 243 -14.73 1.09 8.06
CA LEU A 243 -13.96 1.79 7.05
C LEU A 243 -14.84 1.88 5.79
N ASP A 244 -14.90 3.08 5.21
CA ASP A 244 -15.59 3.33 3.95
C ASP A 244 -14.60 3.25 2.77
N SER A 245 -15.11 3.21 1.54
CA SER A 245 -14.31 3.15 0.32
C SER A 245 -13.90 4.55 -0.19
N ARG A 246 -13.97 5.59 0.64
CA ARG A 246 -13.87 6.99 0.19
C ARG A 246 -12.49 7.42 -0.33
N PHE A 247 -11.47 6.62 -0.01
CA PHE A 247 -10.08 6.84 -0.42
C PHE A 247 -9.60 5.68 -1.29
N ARG A 248 -10.53 4.96 -1.93
CA ARG A 248 -10.17 3.99 -2.94
C ARG A 248 -9.57 4.76 -4.13
N PRO A 249 -8.44 4.33 -4.71
CA PRO A 249 -7.94 4.89 -5.95
C PRO A 249 -9.05 4.86 -7.02
N ASP A 250 -9.24 5.99 -7.70
CA ASP A 250 -10.05 6.04 -8.92
C ASP A 250 -9.10 5.82 -10.09
N ILE A 251 -9.17 4.64 -10.68
CA ILE A 251 -8.14 4.15 -11.60
C ILE A 251 -8.76 3.67 -12.90
N GLU A 252 -8.24 4.21 -14.00
CA GLU A 252 -8.32 3.62 -15.33
C GLU A 252 -6.97 2.88 -15.51
N GLY A 253 -6.96 1.54 -15.40
CA GLY A 253 -5.74 0.73 -15.50
C GLY A 253 -5.41 -0.13 -14.28
N GLU A 254 -4.16 -0.59 -14.20
CA GLU A 254 -3.71 -1.56 -13.20
C GLU A 254 -3.33 -0.92 -11.87
N PHE A 255 -3.67 -1.58 -10.77
CA PHE A 255 -3.20 -1.17 -9.45
C PHE A 255 -1.98 -1.98 -9.03
N ILE A 256 -0.86 -1.29 -8.76
CA ILE A 256 0.40 -1.91 -8.34
C ILE A 256 0.94 -1.38 -7.01
N GLY A 257 0.24 -0.47 -6.33
CA GLY A 257 0.68 0.10 -5.04
C GLY A 257 0.38 -0.80 -3.84
N TRP A 258 0.92 -2.01 -3.81
CA TRP A 258 0.58 -3.01 -2.79
C TRP A 258 1.38 -2.80 -1.51
N GLY A 259 0.72 -2.87 -0.37
CA GLY A 259 1.37 -2.69 0.93
C GLY A 259 2.36 -3.81 1.31
N ALA A 260 2.05 -5.03 0.89
CA ALA A 260 2.88 -6.20 1.11
C ALA A 260 2.46 -7.34 0.18
N VAL A 261 3.41 -8.20 -0.18
CA VAL A 261 3.18 -9.44 -0.92
C VAL A 261 3.17 -10.60 0.08
N LEU A 262 2.01 -11.21 0.31
CA LEU A 262 1.85 -12.29 1.28
C LEU A 262 2.02 -13.64 0.60
N SER A 263 3.11 -14.33 0.91
CA SER A 263 3.44 -15.64 0.33
C SER A 263 3.21 -16.79 1.32
N TRP A 264 3.00 -17.98 0.78
CA TRP A 264 2.93 -19.23 1.53
C TRP A 264 4.31 -19.74 1.93
N ALA A 265 5.27 -19.66 1.02
CA ALA A 265 6.67 -19.99 1.25
C ALA A 265 7.59 -18.87 0.75
N GLU A 266 8.88 -18.97 1.07
CA GLU A 266 9.93 -18.10 0.50
C GLU A 266 9.99 -18.34 -1.02
N ASP A 267 10.10 -17.26 -1.79
CA ASP A 267 10.13 -17.27 -3.26
C ASP A 267 9.06 -18.15 -3.94
N ASP A 268 7.85 -18.21 -3.36
CA ASP A 268 6.77 -18.99 -3.95
C ASP A 268 6.15 -18.32 -5.19
N LEU A 269 5.13 -18.97 -5.74
CA LEU A 269 4.45 -18.53 -6.95
C LEU A 269 3.86 -17.11 -6.85
N THR A 270 3.58 -16.60 -5.65
CA THR A 270 3.04 -15.25 -5.43
C THR A 270 3.99 -14.19 -5.98
N VAL A 271 5.29 -14.36 -5.77
CA VAL A 271 6.32 -13.41 -6.20
C VAL A 271 6.38 -13.34 -7.73
N ARG A 272 6.35 -14.51 -8.39
CA ARG A 272 6.32 -14.57 -9.86
C ARG A 272 5.07 -13.91 -10.43
N VAL A 273 3.90 -14.17 -9.85
CA VAL A 273 2.64 -13.55 -10.30
C VAL A 273 2.68 -12.04 -10.09
N TYR A 274 3.25 -11.58 -8.98
CA TYR A 274 3.42 -10.17 -8.69
C TYR A 274 4.32 -9.49 -9.74
N ASP A 275 5.47 -10.09 -10.05
CA ASP A 275 6.39 -9.59 -11.06
C ASP A 275 5.72 -9.53 -12.45
N ASP A 276 4.93 -10.55 -12.83
CA ASP A 276 4.16 -10.55 -14.07
C ASP A 276 3.15 -9.39 -14.12
N LEU A 277 2.45 -9.11 -13.02
CA LEU A 277 1.53 -7.98 -12.90
C LEU A 277 2.25 -6.65 -13.08
N VAL A 278 3.36 -6.44 -12.37
CA VAL A 278 4.14 -5.20 -12.45
C VAL A 278 4.69 -5.00 -13.86
N ASN A 279 5.18 -6.06 -14.50
CA ASN A 279 5.63 -6.02 -15.90
C ASN A 279 4.50 -5.69 -16.87
N HIS A 280 3.30 -6.22 -16.65
CA HIS A 280 2.12 -5.90 -17.45
C HIS A 280 1.67 -4.45 -17.26
N ALA A 281 1.59 -3.99 -16.01
CA ALA A 281 1.19 -2.64 -15.65
C ALA A 281 2.11 -1.59 -16.27
N HIS A 282 3.42 -1.83 -16.31
CA HIS A 282 4.38 -0.93 -16.98
C HIS A 282 4.19 -0.77 -18.49
N GLN A 283 3.38 -1.62 -19.13
CA GLN A 283 3.05 -1.51 -20.56
C GLN A 283 1.80 -0.67 -20.81
N SER A 284 1.10 -0.25 -19.75
CA SER A 284 -0.21 0.40 -19.79
C SER A 284 -0.28 1.53 -18.74
N GLU A 285 -1.48 2.09 -18.55
CA GLU A 285 -1.76 3.00 -17.43
C GLU A 285 -1.82 2.19 -16.11
N TYR A 286 -1.19 2.73 -15.07
CA TYR A 286 -1.17 2.12 -13.74
C TYR A 286 -1.23 3.16 -12.64
N CYS A 287 -1.60 2.70 -11.44
CA CYS A 287 -1.63 3.48 -10.22
C CYS A 287 -0.91 2.76 -9.09
N ASP A 288 0.02 3.47 -8.46
CA ASP A 288 0.84 3.01 -7.33
C ASP A 288 0.57 3.80 -6.03
N VAL A 289 -0.41 4.72 -6.07
CA VAL A 289 -0.79 5.56 -4.94
C VAL A 289 -2.20 5.25 -4.43
N MET A 290 -2.40 5.51 -3.15
CA MET A 290 -3.63 5.29 -2.43
C MET A 290 -4.20 6.60 -1.90
N GLY A 291 -5.53 6.66 -1.92
CA GLY A 291 -6.32 7.66 -1.22
C GLY A 291 -5.95 9.10 -1.51
N GLU A 292 -5.91 9.38 -2.80
CA GLU A 292 -5.79 10.74 -3.30
C GLU A 292 -6.90 11.62 -2.76
N VAL A 293 -6.52 12.75 -2.18
CA VAL A 293 -7.43 13.76 -1.65
C VAL A 293 -6.92 15.12 -2.06
N GLU A 294 -7.76 15.86 -2.76
CA GLU A 294 -7.52 17.28 -3.00
C GLU A 294 -7.83 18.10 -1.74
N LEU A 295 -6.90 18.97 -1.37
CA LEU A 295 -6.99 19.88 -0.23
C LEU A 295 -6.98 21.33 -0.73
N PRO A 296 -8.15 21.94 -0.96
CA PRO A 296 -8.25 23.37 -1.20
C PRO A 296 -7.64 24.16 -0.04
N LEU A 297 -6.68 25.03 -0.33
CA LEU A 297 -5.92 25.74 0.71
C LEU A 297 -6.75 26.81 1.45
N ASP A 298 -7.92 27.15 0.92
CA ASP A 298 -8.91 28.04 1.54
C ASP A 298 -9.90 27.31 2.48
N GLN A 299 -9.85 25.97 2.54
CA GLN A 299 -10.79 25.14 3.28
C GLN A 299 -10.09 24.20 4.29
N PRO A 300 -9.56 24.73 5.41
CA PRO A 300 -8.90 23.93 6.45
C PRO A 300 -9.80 22.86 7.09
N ALA A 301 -11.12 23.00 6.97
CA ALA A 301 -12.08 22.00 7.41
C ALA A 301 -11.93 20.65 6.70
N ILE A 302 -11.52 20.64 5.42
CA ILE A 302 -11.31 19.40 4.64
C ILE A 302 -10.13 18.61 5.24
N MET A 303 -9.05 19.27 5.63
CA MET A 303 -7.93 18.62 6.31
C MET A 303 -8.33 18.07 7.69
N ALA A 304 -9.19 18.79 8.42
CA ALA A 304 -9.74 18.28 9.68
C ALA A 304 -10.61 17.03 9.47
N ASP A 305 -11.42 17.01 8.41
CA ASP A 305 -12.24 15.86 8.03
C ASP A 305 -11.37 14.66 7.62
N TRP A 306 -10.38 14.87 6.75
CA TRP A 306 -9.43 13.84 6.34
C TRP A 306 -8.76 13.19 7.57
N ARG A 307 -8.19 14.00 8.47
CA ARG A 307 -7.56 13.48 9.70
C ARG A 307 -8.52 12.68 10.57
N ARG A 308 -9.80 13.07 10.65
CA ARG A 308 -10.81 12.31 11.41
C ARG A 308 -11.01 10.92 10.81
N HIS A 309 -11.11 10.82 9.49
CA HIS A 309 -11.28 9.55 8.77
C HIS A 309 -10.02 8.69 8.79
N MET A 310 -8.83 9.31 8.84
CA MET A 310 -7.58 8.57 8.92
C MET A 310 -7.31 7.91 10.27
N ARG A 311 -7.92 8.34 11.37
CA ARG A 311 -7.65 7.71 12.69
C ARG A 311 -7.98 6.22 12.71
N ALA A 312 -9.10 5.82 12.11
CA ALA A 312 -9.47 4.40 12.01
C ALA A 312 -8.53 3.65 11.05
N ARG A 313 -8.08 4.31 9.98
CA ARG A 313 -7.13 3.76 9.00
C ARG A 313 -5.74 3.55 9.58
N PHE A 314 -5.23 4.50 10.36
CA PHE A 314 -3.97 4.34 11.09
C PHE A 314 -4.01 3.15 12.04
N ARG A 315 -5.13 2.94 12.75
CA ARG A 315 -5.31 1.73 13.56
C ARG A 315 -5.34 0.46 12.72
N ALA A 316 -5.98 0.50 11.56
CA ALA A 316 -5.99 -0.64 10.63
C ALA A 316 -4.57 -0.95 10.13
N ILE A 317 -3.79 0.05 9.68
CA ILE A 317 -2.40 -0.11 9.25
C ILE A 317 -1.56 -0.78 10.34
N VAL A 318 -1.67 -0.31 11.59
CA VAL A 318 -0.94 -0.90 12.73
C VAL A 318 -1.35 -2.35 12.99
N LEU A 319 -2.64 -2.68 12.87
CA LEU A 319 -3.13 -4.05 13.06
C LEU A 319 -2.70 -4.96 11.90
N ILE A 320 -2.74 -4.47 10.66
CA ILE A 320 -2.25 -5.20 9.48
C ILE A 320 -0.77 -5.52 9.65
N ASP A 321 0.05 -4.50 9.96
CA ASP A 321 1.48 -4.64 10.19
C ASP A 321 1.80 -5.69 11.27
N ARG A 322 1.13 -5.59 12.43
CA ARG A 322 1.30 -6.55 13.53
C ARG A 322 0.89 -7.96 13.15
N LEU A 323 -0.20 -8.13 12.40
CA LEU A 323 -0.64 -9.44 11.93
C LEU A 323 0.36 -10.06 10.96
N ILE A 324 0.83 -9.29 9.97
CA ILE A 324 1.84 -9.76 9.01
C ILE A 324 3.11 -10.15 9.78
N HIS A 325 3.58 -9.30 10.69
CA HIS A 325 4.76 -9.58 11.50
C HIS A 325 4.58 -10.83 12.36
N ALA A 326 3.46 -10.95 13.06
CA ALA A 326 3.20 -12.10 13.92
C ALA A 326 3.17 -13.40 13.11
N LEU A 327 2.49 -13.41 11.96
CA LEU A 327 2.39 -14.56 11.06
C LEU A 327 3.72 -14.96 10.42
N SER A 328 4.62 -14.00 10.16
CA SER A 328 5.89 -14.23 9.47
C SER A 328 7.08 -14.51 10.40
N ALA A 329 7.12 -13.89 11.57
CA ALA A 329 8.25 -13.98 12.50
C ALA A 329 8.10 -15.09 13.55
N GLY A 330 6.95 -15.77 13.61
CA GLY A 330 6.71 -16.87 14.55
C GLY A 330 7.54 -18.11 14.24
N ASP A 331 7.90 -18.86 15.29
CA ASP A 331 8.40 -20.23 15.16
C ASP A 331 7.19 -21.16 15.11
N TRP A 332 6.89 -21.66 13.91
CA TRP A 332 5.67 -22.41 13.58
C TRP A 332 5.87 -23.92 13.48
N SER A 333 7.06 -24.37 13.88
CA SER A 333 7.50 -25.77 13.78
C SER A 333 6.68 -26.76 14.59
#